data_AF-A0A2G6DE09-F1
#
_entry.id   AF-A0A2G6DE09-F1
#
_cell.length_a   1.000
_cell.length_b   1.000
_cell.length_c   1.000
_cell.angle_alpha   90.00
_cell.angle_beta   90.00
_cell.angle_gamma   90.00
#
_symmetry.space_group_name_H-M   'P 1'
#
loop_
_entity.id
_entity.type
_entity.pdbx_description
1 polymer ?
#
loop_
_entity_poly.entity_id
_entity_poly.type
_entity_poly.pdbx_seq_one_letter_code
_entity_poly.pdbx_strand_id
1 'polypeptide(L)'
;MKIVVIQGPNMNMLGHRDQNVYGPMTLDQIHAQMANVAKQNNVEVEFFQSNLEGELVDKIQECVGNADGIIINPAAYSHTSIAIRDAISAARIPTIEVHVSNLHRREEFRQKSLVTAVCNGTITGFGPMGYHLAMIGMLQIFQEIVALQQAQMANQTATPSKENPKAKETPKAKEAPKVDKNKSKK
;
A
#
# COMPACT_ATOMS: atom_id res chain seq x y z
N MET A 1 -1.31 -0.86 -12.05
CA MET A 1 -1.64 -0.79 -10.63
C MET A 1 -2.72 -1.80 -10.33
N LYS A 2 -2.67 -2.45 -9.17
CA LYS A 2 -3.59 -3.47 -8.70
C LYS A 2 -4.12 -3.14 -7.31
N ILE A 3 -5.43 -3.23 -7.14
CA ILE A 3 -6.12 -3.08 -5.86
C ILE A 3 -6.69 -4.44 -5.44
N VAL A 4 -6.45 -4.83 -4.19
CA VAL A 4 -7.11 -6.00 -3.59
C VAL A 4 -8.18 -5.53 -2.62
N VAL A 5 -9.40 -6.00 -2.81
CA VAL A 5 -10.56 -5.68 -1.99
C VAL A 5 -10.85 -6.85 -1.06
N ILE A 6 -10.66 -6.65 0.23
CA ILE A 6 -10.74 -7.69 1.26
C ILE A 6 -11.98 -7.48 2.12
N GLN A 7 -12.82 -8.50 2.23
CA GLN A 7 -14.10 -8.45 2.92
C GLN A 7 -14.11 -9.46 4.07
N GLY A 8 -14.36 -8.96 5.28
CA GLY A 8 -14.34 -9.74 6.50
C GLY A 8 -15.61 -10.57 6.73
N PRO A 9 -15.83 -11.02 7.97
CA PRO A 9 -16.88 -11.96 8.29
C PRO A 9 -18.29 -11.41 8.06
N ASN A 10 -19.18 -12.27 7.60
CA ASN A 10 -20.59 -12.03 7.30
C ASN A 10 -20.86 -11.05 6.13
N MET A 11 -19.83 -10.52 5.46
CA MET A 11 -20.02 -9.64 4.30
C MET A 11 -20.69 -10.37 3.13
N ASN A 12 -20.48 -11.69 3.03
CA ASN A 12 -21.17 -12.56 2.07
C ASN A 12 -22.71 -12.63 2.27
N MET A 13 -23.21 -12.18 3.43
CA MET A 13 -24.66 -12.17 3.73
C MET A 13 -25.35 -10.85 3.37
N LEU A 14 -24.63 -9.87 2.80
CA LEU A 14 -25.22 -8.60 2.35
C LEU A 14 -26.35 -8.83 1.33
N GLY A 15 -27.40 -8.02 1.42
CA GLY A 15 -28.61 -8.13 0.61
C GLY A 15 -29.61 -9.19 1.10
N HIS A 16 -29.19 -10.14 1.94
CA HIS A 16 -30.06 -11.19 2.50
C HIS A 16 -30.47 -10.94 3.95
N ARG A 17 -29.64 -10.25 4.73
CA ARG A 17 -29.86 -9.99 6.17
C ARG A 17 -29.91 -8.49 6.47
N ASP A 18 -30.76 -8.12 7.46
CA ASP A 18 -30.79 -6.79 8.09
C ASP A 18 -30.71 -5.63 7.08
N GLN A 19 -31.51 -5.70 6.00
CA GLN A 19 -31.53 -4.72 4.91
C GLN A 19 -31.78 -3.30 5.40
N ASN A 20 -32.48 -3.14 6.54
CA ASN A 20 -32.71 -1.83 7.17
C ASN A 20 -31.42 -1.12 7.60
N VAL A 21 -30.34 -1.86 7.87
CA VAL A 21 -29.05 -1.32 8.33
C VAL A 21 -28.05 -1.25 7.18
N TYR A 22 -28.03 -2.25 6.30
CA TYR A 22 -26.99 -2.42 5.28
C TYR A 22 -27.44 -2.10 3.85
N GLY A 23 -28.74 -1.91 3.64
CA GLY A 23 -29.35 -1.77 2.32
C GLY A 23 -29.59 -3.11 1.63
N PRO A 24 -30.28 -3.09 0.46
CA PRO A 24 -30.66 -4.30 -0.27
C PRO A 24 -29.54 -4.85 -1.16
N MET A 25 -28.43 -4.11 -1.31
CA MET A 25 -27.37 -4.44 -2.27
C MET A 25 -26.55 -5.64 -1.82
N THR A 26 -26.31 -6.60 -2.71
CA THR A 26 -25.47 -7.77 -2.42
C THR A 26 -23.98 -7.43 -2.57
N LEU A 27 -23.12 -8.25 -1.97
CA LEU A 27 -21.67 -8.08 -2.09
C LEU A 27 -21.21 -8.19 -3.56
N ASP A 28 -21.79 -9.11 -4.33
CA ASP A 28 -21.47 -9.29 -5.75
C ASP A 28 -21.83 -8.05 -6.59
N GLN A 29 -22.94 -7.39 -6.28
CA GLN A 29 -23.32 -6.15 -6.95
C GLN A 29 -22.34 -5.01 -6.63
N ILE A 30 -21.85 -4.94 -5.39
CA ILE A 30 -20.81 -3.97 -5.00
C ILE A 30 -19.53 -4.24 -5.79
N HIS A 31 -19.08 -5.50 -5.83
CA HIS A 31 -17.88 -5.90 -6.58
C HIS A 31 -18.02 -5.60 -8.08
N ALA A 32 -19.18 -5.84 -8.69
CA ALA A 32 -19.43 -5.50 -10.09
C ALA A 32 -19.31 -3.99 -10.35
N GLN A 33 -19.80 -3.15 -9.44
CA GLN A 33 -19.62 -1.70 -9.56
C GLN A 33 -18.15 -1.28 -9.42
N MET A 34 -17.43 -1.84 -8.44
CA MET A 34 -16.00 -1.58 -8.28
C MET A 34 -15.20 -2.00 -9.50
N ALA A 35 -15.50 -3.15 -10.10
CA ALA A 35 -14.86 -3.65 -11.31
C ALA A 35 -15.06 -2.71 -12.50
N ASN A 36 -16.26 -2.13 -12.65
CA ASN A 36 -16.52 -1.13 -13.69
C ASN A 36 -15.66 0.12 -13.50
N VAL A 37 -15.55 0.62 -12.27
CA VAL A 37 -14.73 1.80 -11.94
C VAL A 37 -13.25 1.50 -12.17
N ALA A 38 -12.78 0.32 -11.76
CA ALA A 38 -11.40 -0.12 -11.97
C ALA A 38 -11.06 -0.17 -13.47
N LYS A 39 -11.95 -0.76 -14.28
CA LYS A 39 -11.82 -0.83 -15.75
C LYS A 39 -11.75 0.57 -16.37
N GLN A 40 -12.59 1.50 -15.95
CA GLN A 40 -12.58 2.89 -16.46
C GLN A 40 -11.27 3.62 -16.16
N ASN A 41 -10.55 3.21 -15.12
CA ASN A 41 -9.30 3.83 -14.66
C ASN A 41 -8.04 3.00 -14.98
N ASN A 42 -8.16 1.93 -15.79
CA ASN A 42 -7.07 1.01 -16.13
C ASN A 42 -6.33 0.43 -14.90
N VAL A 43 -7.10 0.09 -13.86
CA VAL A 43 -6.60 -0.57 -12.64
C VAL A 43 -7.15 -1.98 -12.57
N GLU A 44 -6.30 -2.93 -12.20
CA GLU A 44 -6.72 -4.30 -11.88
C GLU A 44 -7.37 -4.32 -10.50
N VAL A 45 -8.47 -5.06 -10.36
CA VAL A 45 -9.10 -5.28 -9.06
C VAL A 45 -9.29 -6.77 -8.81
N GLU A 46 -8.91 -7.20 -7.61
CA GLU A 46 -9.12 -8.56 -7.10
C GLU A 46 -10.04 -8.48 -5.88
N PHE A 47 -10.98 -9.41 -5.78
CA PHE A 47 -11.92 -9.46 -4.66
C PHE A 47 -11.68 -10.72 -3.84
N PHE A 48 -11.62 -10.57 -2.52
CA PHE A 48 -11.48 -11.66 -1.57
C PHE A 48 -12.44 -11.47 -0.40
N GLN A 49 -13.11 -12.55 0.02
CA GLN A 49 -13.96 -12.56 1.20
C GLN A 49 -13.66 -13.78 2.04
N SER A 50 -13.55 -13.60 3.35
CA SER A 50 -13.47 -14.73 4.29
C SER A 50 -14.13 -14.40 5.62
N ASN A 51 -14.63 -15.45 6.28
CA ASN A 51 -15.09 -15.40 7.66
C ASN A 51 -13.99 -15.75 8.67
N LEU A 52 -12.84 -16.27 8.21
CA LEU A 52 -11.75 -16.74 9.04
C LEU A 52 -10.68 -15.65 9.16
N GLU A 53 -10.31 -15.31 10.39
CA GLU A 53 -9.31 -14.25 10.66
C GLU A 53 -7.95 -14.56 10.01
N GLY A 54 -7.49 -15.82 10.11
CA GLY A 54 -6.22 -16.26 9.52
C GLY A 54 -6.17 -16.07 8.00
N GLU A 55 -7.25 -16.41 7.29
CA GLU A 55 -7.29 -16.25 5.82
C GLU A 55 -7.24 -14.77 5.40
N LEU A 56 -7.82 -13.87 6.19
CA LEU A 56 -7.71 -12.42 5.95
C LEU A 56 -6.27 -11.94 6.16
N VAL A 57 -5.61 -12.43 7.20
CA VAL A 57 -4.19 -12.14 7.48
C VAL A 57 -3.31 -12.66 6.34
N ASP A 58 -3.50 -13.91 5.93
CA ASP A 58 -2.76 -14.52 4.82
C ASP A 58 -2.97 -13.72 3.53
N LYS A 59 -4.20 -13.31 3.24
CA LYS A 59 -4.48 -12.48 2.05
C LYS A 59 -3.77 -11.13 2.08
N ILE A 60 -3.70 -10.47 3.23
CA ILE A 60 -2.95 -9.21 3.38
C ILE A 60 -1.45 -9.45 3.13
N GLN A 61 -0.90 -10.55 3.61
CA GLN A 61 0.51 -10.91 3.38
C GLN A 61 0.78 -11.23 1.91
N GLU A 62 -0.12 -11.95 1.23
CA GLU A 62 -0.03 -12.23 -0.21
C GLU A 62 0.01 -10.96 -1.06
N CYS A 63 -0.56 -9.85 -0.59
CA CYS A 63 -0.53 -8.57 -1.32
C CYS A 63 0.89 -7.98 -1.40
N VAL A 64 1.80 -8.36 -0.50
CA VAL A 64 3.18 -7.83 -0.49
C VAL A 64 3.92 -8.23 -1.76
N GLY A 65 4.24 -7.23 -2.59
CA GLY A 65 4.88 -7.42 -3.90
C GLY A 65 3.93 -7.81 -5.04
N ASN A 66 2.65 -8.07 -4.74
CA ASN A 66 1.65 -8.48 -5.73
C ASN A 66 0.52 -7.47 -5.91
N ALA A 67 0.36 -6.49 -5.00
CA ALA A 67 -0.65 -5.44 -5.08
C ALA A 67 -0.08 -4.07 -4.73
N ASP A 68 -0.69 -3.02 -5.26
CA ASP A 68 -0.30 -1.63 -5.02
C ASP A 68 -1.16 -0.96 -3.94
N GLY A 69 -2.37 -1.48 -3.69
CA GLY A 69 -3.30 -0.94 -2.69
C GLY A 69 -4.29 -1.97 -2.16
N ILE A 70 -4.78 -1.75 -0.94
CA ILE A 70 -5.78 -2.59 -0.26
C ILE A 70 -6.99 -1.73 0.09
N ILE A 71 -8.19 -2.22 -0.23
CA ILE A 71 -9.44 -1.70 0.33
C ILE A 71 -10.01 -2.81 1.20
N ILE A 72 -10.18 -2.57 2.50
CA ILE A 72 -10.60 -3.60 3.45
C ILE A 72 -11.84 -3.18 4.23
N ASN A 73 -12.83 -4.08 4.31
CA ASN A 73 -13.88 -4.01 5.32
C ASN A 73 -13.72 -5.21 6.26
N PRO A 74 -13.05 -5.06 7.42
CA PRO A 74 -12.85 -6.17 8.36
C PRO A 74 -14.13 -6.58 9.09
N ALA A 75 -15.25 -5.88 8.86
CA ALA A 75 -16.53 -6.10 9.52
C ALA A 75 -16.38 -6.20 11.05
N ALA A 76 -16.82 -7.30 11.67
CA ALA A 76 -16.71 -7.47 13.12
C ALA A 76 -15.26 -7.48 13.62
N TYR A 77 -14.30 -7.93 12.81
CA TYR A 77 -12.89 -8.02 13.20
C TYR A 77 -12.21 -6.66 13.32
N SER A 78 -12.82 -5.58 12.80
CA SER A 78 -12.36 -4.22 13.09
C SER A 78 -12.28 -3.99 14.60
N HIS A 79 -13.18 -4.58 15.39
CA HIS A 79 -13.27 -4.31 16.82
C HIS A 79 -12.39 -5.22 17.69
N THR A 80 -11.88 -6.33 17.13
CA THR A 80 -11.28 -7.41 17.92
C THR A 80 -9.91 -7.86 17.42
N SER A 81 -9.62 -7.73 16.12
CA SER A 81 -8.44 -8.35 15.52
C SER A 81 -7.21 -7.45 15.59
N ILE A 82 -6.33 -7.77 16.54
CA ILE A 82 -4.96 -7.24 16.54
C ILE A 82 -4.15 -7.89 15.41
N ALA A 83 -4.42 -9.14 15.06
CA ALA A 83 -3.70 -9.86 14.01
C ALA A 83 -3.84 -9.19 12.63
N ILE A 84 -5.06 -8.81 12.23
CA ILE A 84 -5.32 -8.09 10.97
C ILE A 84 -4.68 -6.71 11.00
N ARG A 85 -4.78 -5.98 12.12
CA ARG A 85 -4.12 -4.68 12.29
C ARG A 85 -2.61 -4.80 12.05
N ASP A 86 -1.98 -5.76 12.69
CA ASP A 86 -0.53 -5.92 12.60
C ASP A 86 -0.10 -6.42 11.20
N ALA A 87 -0.91 -7.25 10.55
CA ALA A 87 -0.70 -7.64 9.15
C ALA A 87 -0.74 -6.43 8.19
N ILE A 88 -1.74 -5.54 8.33
CA ILE A 88 -1.82 -4.30 7.54
C ILE A 88 -0.57 -3.43 7.77
N SER A 89 -0.20 -3.25 9.05
CA SER A 89 0.98 -2.45 9.40
C SER A 89 2.28 -3.02 8.84
N ALA A 90 2.43 -4.35 8.83
CA ALA A 90 3.59 -5.04 8.30
C ALA A 90 3.66 -4.99 6.77
N ALA A 91 2.51 -5.04 6.08
CA ALA A 91 2.45 -5.04 4.62
C ALA A 91 2.99 -3.75 3.99
N ARG A 92 2.84 -2.59 4.67
CA ARG A 92 3.25 -1.26 4.18
C ARG A 92 2.67 -0.90 2.80
N ILE A 93 1.49 -1.44 2.50
CA ILE A 93 0.73 -1.14 1.29
C ILE A 93 -0.33 -0.09 1.64
N PRO A 94 -0.55 0.94 0.80
CA PRO A 94 -1.66 1.87 0.96
C PRO A 94 -2.97 1.13 1.22
N THR A 95 -3.61 1.41 2.35
CA THR A 95 -4.80 0.68 2.80
C THR A 95 -5.92 1.64 3.20
N ILE A 96 -7.13 1.43 2.68
CA ILE A 96 -8.33 2.17 3.07
C ILE A 96 -9.30 1.22 3.76
N GLU A 97 -9.73 1.57 4.98
CA GLU A 97 -10.79 0.87 5.69
C GLU A 97 -12.17 1.36 5.23
N VAL A 98 -13.11 0.44 5.01
CA VAL A 98 -14.49 0.75 4.61
C VAL A 98 -15.47 0.05 5.54
N HIS A 99 -16.52 0.76 5.95
CA HIS A 99 -17.67 0.23 6.68
C HIS A 99 -18.97 0.71 6.05
N VAL A 100 -19.82 -0.25 5.68
CA VAL A 100 -21.16 0.03 5.09
C VAL A 100 -22.01 0.85 6.07
N SER A 101 -22.10 0.42 7.33
CA SER A 101 -22.82 1.15 8.38
C SER A 101 -21.93 2.16 9.09
N ASN A 102 -22.53 3.19 9.70
CA ASN A 102 -21.79 4.14 10.54
C ASN A 102 -21.47 3.48 11.89
N LEU A 103 -20.19 3.15 12.11
CA LEU A 103 -19.72 2.52 13.35
C LEU A 103 -20.04 3.34 14.61
N HIS A 104 -19.96 4.67 14.51
CA HIS A 104 -20.13 5.58 15.66
C HIS A 104 -21.58 5.78 16.08
N ARG A 105 -22.55 5.37 15.26
CA ARG A 105 -23.98 5.36 15.61
C ARG A 105 -24.44 4.05 16.24
N ARG A 106 -23.52 3.10 16.40
CA ARG A 106 -23.79 1.75 16.88
C ARG A 106 -23.38 1.59 18.34
N GLU A 107 -23.57 0.36 18.83
CA GLU A 107 -23.20 -0.08 20.17
C GLU A 107 -21.75 0.32 20.50
N GLU A 108 -21.46 0.64 21.76
CA GLU A 108 -20.16 1.17 22.20
C GLU A 108 -18.96 0.31 21.73
N PHE A 109 -19.09 -1.02 21.81
CA PHE A 109 -18.05 -1.96 21.38
C PHE A 109 -17.77 -1.93 19.87
N ARG A 110 -18.61 -1.28 19.06
CA ARG A 110 -18.42 -1.11 17.60
C ARG A 110 -17.86 0.25 17.23
N GLN A 111 -17.81 1.20 18.16
CA GLN A 111 -17.41 2.57 17.83
C GLN A 111 -15.90 2.69 17.62
N LYS A 112 -15.11 1.74 18.15
CA LYS A 112 -13.65 1.69 17.99
C LYS A 112 -13.27 0.58 17.01
N SER A 113 -12.46 0.94 16.01
CA SER A 113 -11.76 -0.03 15.15
C SER A 113 -10.27 -0.03 15.48
N LEU A 114 -9.70 -1.22 15.64
CA LEU A 114 -8.29 -1.46 15.89
C LEU A 114 -7.45 -1.27 14.63
N VAL A 115 -8.03 -1.44 13.44
CA VAL A 115 -7.32 -1.33 12.16
C VAL A 115 -7.25 0.10 11.65
N THR A 116 -8.18 0.99 12.03
CA THR A 116 -8.23 2.37 11.51
C THR A 116 -6.89 3.10 11.63
N ALA A 117 -6.19 2.90 12.75
CA ALA A 117 -4.94 3.59 13.05
C ALA A 117 -3.76 3.19 12.14
N VAL A 118 -3.86 2.08 11.41
CA VAL A 118 -2.81 1.58 10.51
C VAL A 118 -3.21 1.71 9.03
N CYS A 119 -4.40 2.24 8.74
CA CYS A 119 -4.87 2.54 7.40
C CYS A 119 -4.57 4.00 7.02
N ASN A 120 -4.47 4.30 5.73
CA ASN A 120 -4.34 5.66 5.20
C ASN A 120 -5.61 6.49 5.39
N GLY A 121 -6.76 5.83 5.47
CA GLY A 121 -8.04 6.47 5.71
C GLY A 121 -9.12 5.46 6.06
N THR A 122 -10.23 5.95 6.60
CA THR A 122 -11.42 5.17 6.91
C THR A 122 -12.66 5.85 6.35
N ILE A 123 -13.58 5.07 5.80
CA ILE A 123 -14.85 5.52 5.25
C ILE A 123 -15.96 4.71 5.90
N THR A 124 -16.84 5.36 6.66
CA THR A 124 -17.90 4.68 7.41
C THR A 124 -19.27 5.32 7.19
N GLY A 125 -20.30 4.50 7.01
CA GLY A 125 -21.70 4.95 7.01
C GLY A 125 -22.26 5.46 5.69
N PHE A 126 -21.51 5.34 4.59
CA PHE A 126 -21.97 5.72 3.25
C PHE A 126 -22.64 4.56 2.51
N GLY A 127 -22.88 3.42 3.17
CA GLY A 127 -23.41 2.23 2.53
C GLY A 127 -22.45 1.70 1.44
N PRO A 128 -22.98 1.06 0.38
CA PRO A 128 -22.21 0.64 -0.78
C PRO A 128 -21.37 1.73 -1.45
N MET A 129 -21.82 2.99 -1.40
CA MET A 129 -21.08 4.13 -1.97
C MET A 129 -19.71 4.32 -1.32
N GLY A 130 -19.54 3.86 -0.07
CA GLY A 130 -18.24 3.90 0.61
C GLY A 130 -17.12 3.20 -0.17
N TYR A 131 -17.44 2.12 -0.90
CA TYR A 131 -16.46 1.43 -1.75
C TYR A 131 -16.07 2.26 -2.98
N HIS A 132 -17.00 3.02 -3.56
CA HIS A 132 -16.67 3.93 -4.67
C HIS A 132 -15.78 5.08 -4.21
N LEU A 133 -16.08 5.66 -3.04
CA LEU A 133 -15.23 6.69 -2.42
C LEU A 133 -13.84 6.13 -2.11
N ALA A 134 -13.74 4.89 -1.63
CA ALA A 134 -12.46 4.22 -1.40
C ALA A 134 -11.66 4.01 -2.69
N MET A 135 -12.32 3.64 -3.80
CA MET A 135 -11.67 3.52 -5.11
C MET A 135 -11.09 4.88 -5.56
N ILE A 136 -11.88 5.96 -5.46
CA ILE A 136 -11.40 7.31 -5.79
C ILE A 136 -10.21 7.70 -4.91
N GLY A 137 -10.31 7.50 -3.60
CA GLY A 137 -9.23 7.80 -2.66
C GLY A 137 -7.95 7.01 -2.97
N MET A 138 -8.07 5.72 -3.29
CA MET A 138 -6.92 4.89 -3.64
C MET A 138 -6.25 5.34 -4.95
N LEU A 139 -7.05 5.65 -5.98
CA LEU A 139 -6.54 6.16 -7.25
C LEU A 139 -5.78 7.48 -7.05
N GLN A 140 -6.28 8.36 -6.19
CA GLN A 140 -5.59 9.61 -5.84
C GLN A 140 -4.26 9.33 -5.13
N ILE A 141 -4.24 8.43 -4.15
CA ILE A 141 -3.00 8.04 -3.44
C ILE A 141 -1.96 7.50 -4.44
N PHE A 142 -2.38 6.67 -5.39
CA PHE A 142 -1.50 6.15 -6.43
C PHE A 142 -0.88 7.25 -7.31
N GLN A 143 -1.68 8.24 -7.71
CA GLN A 143 -1.18 9.37 -8.49
C GLN A 143 -0.13 10.17 -7.71
N GLU A 144 -0.37 10.40 -6.42
CA GLU A 144 0.57 11.11 -5.54
C GLU A 144 1.88 10.34 -5.36
N ILE A 145 1.82 9.02 -5.18
CA ILE A 145 3.02 8.17 -5.10
C ILE A 145 3.85 8.28 -6.38
N VAL A 146 3.22 8.17 -7.56
CA VAL A 146 3.91 8.29 -8.84
C VAL A 146 4.53 9.68 -9.01
N ALA A 147 3.80 10.75 -8.68
CA ALA A 147 4.30 12.11 -8.77
C ALA A 147 5.52 12.34 -7.85
N LEU A 148 5.49 11.83 -6.63
CA LEU A 148 6.60 11.91 -5.68
C LEU A 148 7.84 11.16 -6.19
N GLN A 149 7.65 9.95 -6.75
CA GLN A 149 8.75 9.18 -7.33
C GLN A 149 9.40 9.91 -8.51
N GLN A 150 8.59 10.48 -9.42
CA GLN A 150 9.08 11.26 -10.56
C GLN A 150 9.86 12.50 -10.11
N ALA A 151 9.35 13.24 -9.11
CA ALA A 151 10.04 14.40 -8.56
C ALA A 151 11.39 14.03 -7.92
N GLN A 152 11.46 12.89 -7.21
CA GLN A 152 12.70 12.39 -6.64
C GLN A 152 13.72 12.02 -7.72
N MET A 153 13.31 11.34 -8.79
CA MET A 153 14.17 10.99 -9.92
C MET A 153 14.69 12.24 -10.66
N ALA A 154 13.84 13.26 -10.85
CA ALA A 154 14.23 14.52 -11.48
C ALA A 154 15.27 15.29 -10.64
N ASN A 155 15.11 15.31 -9.31
CA ASN A 155 16.07 15.97 -8.42
C ASN A 155 17.41 15.23 -8.34
N GLN A 156 17.41 13.90 -8.44
CA GLN A 156 18.65 13.10 -8.47
C GLN A 156 19.43 13.28 -9.78
N THR A 157 18.74 13.43 -10.91
CA THR A 157 19.39 13.66 -12.22
C THR A 157 19.86 15.12 -12.42
N ALA A 158 19.28 16.09 -11.71
CA ALA A 158 19.66 17.50 -11.77
C ALA A 158 20.87 17.91 -10.90
N THR A 159 21.47 16.98 -10.15
CA THR A 159 22.67 17.27 -9.34
C THR A 159 23.92 16.81 -10.11
N PRO A 160 24.74 17.71 -10.69
CA PRO A 160 25.97 17.29 -11.34
C PRO A 160 26.94 16.77 -10.28
N SER A 161 27.53 15.60 -10.52
CA SER A 161 28.75 15.18 -9.84
C SER A 161 29.73 16.34 -9.86
N LYS A 162 30.14 16.84 -8.69
CA LYS A 162 31.31 17.71 -8.58
C LYS A 162 32.52 16.89 -9.03
N GLU A 163 32.82 16.92 -10.33
CA GLU A 163 34.12 16.50 -10.83
C GLU A 163 35.18 17.35 -10.13
N ASN A 164 36.08 16.65 -9.46
CA ASN A 164 37.18 17.22 -8.70
C ASN A 164 38.25 17.68 -9.69
N PRO A 165 38.48 18.99 -9.93
CA PRO A 165 39.47 19.41 -10.90
C PRO A 165 40.80 19.63 -10.18
N LYS A 166 41.59 18.56 -10.00
CA LYS A 166 43.02 18.68 -9.64
C LYS A 166 43.78 17.37 -9.82
N ALA A 167 44.43 17.23 -10.98
CA ALA A 167 45.80 16.72 -11.12
C ALA A 167 46.19 16.67 -12.62
N LYS A 168 46.49 17.84 -13.20
CA LYS A 168 47.36 17.93 -14.38
C LYS A 168 48.55 18.81 -14.01
N GLU A 169 49.56 18.21 -13.41
CA GLU A 169 50.93 18.73 -13.46
C GLU A 169 51.93 17.56 -13.61
N THR A 170 52.48 17.45 -14.81
CA THR A 170 53.86 17.05 -15.10
C THR A 170 54.28 17.90 -16.30
N PRO A 171 55.57 18.24 -16.53
CA PRO A 171 56.76 17.44 -16.19
C PRO A 171 58.02 18.25 -15.75
N LYS A 172 59.04 17.57 -15.23
CA LYS A 172 60.45 17.87 -15.59
C LYS A 172 61.40 16.72 -15.25
N ALA A 173 62.07 16.23 -16.28
CA ALA A 173 63.20 15.31 -16.21
C ALA A 173 64.42 15.96 -15.54
N LYS A 174 65.15 15.20 -14.74
CA LYS A 174 66.60 15.38 -14.50
C LYS A 174 67.28 14.03 -14.32
N GLU A 175 68.53 14.02 -14.78
CA GLU A 175 69.39 12.90 -15.14
C GLU A 175 69.81 11.97 -13.99
N ALA A 176 70.23 10.77 -14.41
CA ALA A 176 70.97 9.79 -13.61
C ALA A 176 72.33 10.31 -13.13
N PRO A 177 72.93 9.64 -12.14
CA PRO A 177 74.22 9.05 -12.42
C PRO A 177 74.37 7.58 -12.01
N LYS A 178 75.39 7.00 -12.63
CA LYS A 178 75.88 5.62 -12.69
C LYS A 178 76.53 5.11 -11.38
N VAL A 179 76.50 3.78 -11.21
CA VAL A 179 77.50 2.87 -10.57
C VAL A 179 77.54 2.93 -9.02
N ASP A 180 77.49 1.83 -8.26
CA ASP A 180 78.57 0.83 -8.15
C ASP A 180 78.15 -0.55 -7.60
N LYS A 181 78.98 -1.53 -7.94
CA LYS A 181 78.97 -2.96 -7.64
C LYS A 181 79.22 -3.26 -6.15
N ASN A 182 78.96 -4.53 -5.81
CA ASN A 182 79.61 -5.35 -4.76
C ASN A 182 79.00 -5.42 -3.35
N LYS A 183 78.55 -6.64 -2.98
CA LYS A 183 78.83 -7.46 -1.77
C LYS A 183 77.58 -8.34 -1.48
N SER A 184 77.52 -9.62 -1.82
CA SER A 184 78.23 -10.80 -1.27
C SER A 184 78.04 -11.04 0.24
N LYS A 185 77.63 -12.29 0.55
CA LYS A 185 77.52 -12.97 1.86
C LYS A 185 76.24 -12.59 2.65
N LYS A 186 75.42 -13.51 3.15
CA LYS A 186 75.61 -14.91 3.55
C LYS A 186 74.25 -15.61 3.57
#